data_AF-A0A495SXI9-F1
#
_entry.id   AF-A0A495SXI9-F1
#
_cell.length_a   1.000
_cell.length_b   1.000
_cell.length_c   1.000
_cell.angle_alpha   90.00
_cell.angle_beta   90.00
_cell.angle_gamma   90.00
#
_symmetry.space_group_name_H-M   'P 1'
#
loop_
_entity.id
_entity.type
_entity.pdbx_description
1 polymer ?
#
loop_
_entity_poly.entity_id
_entity_poly.type
_entity_poly.pdbx_seq_one_letter_code
_entity_poly.pdbx_strand_id
1 'polypeptide(L)' 'MPKTVRNAEQIRDELQNRMTKIAAGVPGALRVRIPLPERHPPDASGRNWNIVPLNDPGADWAHHVQKVIEDMRTEFVLPD' A
#
# COMPACT_ATOMS: atom_id res chain seq x y z
N MET A 1 -11.46 14.06 0.81
CA MET A 1 -10.23 14.79 1.17
C MET A 1 -9.43 15.05 -0.10
N PRO A 2 -8.69 16.17 -0.21
CA PRO A 2 -7.75 16.35 -1.33
C PRO A 2 -6.65 15.29 -1.24
N LYS A 3 -6.28 14.69 -2.39
CA LYS A 3 -5.22 13.69 -2.42
C LYS A 3 -3.87 14.35 -2.17
N THR A 4 -3.02 13.68 -1.38
CA THR A 4 -1.68 14.17 -1.06
C THR A 4 -0.68 13.59 -2.04
N VAL A 5 0.16 14.44 -2.61
CA VAL A 5 1.25 13.99 -3.49
C VAL A 5 2.37 13.40 -2.64
N ARG A 6 2.75 12.15 -2.91
CA ARG A 6 3.88 11.46 -2.27
C ARG A 6 4.70 10.72 -3.30
N ASN A 7 6.02 10.69 -3.12
CA ASN A 7 6.89 9.91 -4.00
C ASN A 7 6.74 8.39 -3.72
N ALA A 8 7.29 7.57 -4.62
CA ALA A 8 7.15 6.12 -4.55
C ALA A 8 7.68 5.52 -3.23
N GLU A 9 8.80 6.05 -2.73
CA GLU A 9 9.41 5.59 -1.48
C GLU A 9 8.56 5.94 -0.26
N GLN A 10 8.02 7.16 -0.20
CA GLN A 10 7.12 7.61 0.85
C GLN A 10 5.82 6.79 0.90
N ILE A 11 5.28 6.40 -0.25
CA ILE A 11 4.11 5.52 -0.33
C ILE A 11 4.47 4.11 0.16
N ARG A 12 5.59 3.55 -0.28
CA ARG A 12 6.06 2.23 0.18
C ARG A 12 6.28 2.22 1.69
N ASP A 13 6.98 3.22 2.22
CA ASP A 13 7.37 3.29 3.63
C ASP A 13 6.14 3.51 4.53
N GLU A 14 5.16 4.31 4.08
CA GLU A 14 3.86 4.46 4.75
C GLU A 14 3.09 3.13 4.78
N LEU A 15 3.05 2.41 3.67
CA LEU A 15 2.39 1.12 3.59
C LEU A 15 3.07 0.11 4.53
N GLN A 16 4.41 0.08 4.57
CA GLN A 16 5.16 -0.77 5.48
C GLN A 16 4.90 -0.41 6.96
N ASN A 17 4.82 0.88 7.29
CA ASN A 17 4.49 1.36 8.63
C ASN A 17 3.07 0.92 9.07
N ARG A 18 2.07 1.11 8.18
CA ARG A 18 0.69 0.66 8.44
C ARG A 18 0.63 -0.85 8.62
N MET A 19 1.31 -1.62 7.78
CA MET A 19 1.39 -3.08 7.91
C MET A 19 2.06 -3.52 9.21
N THR A 20 3.14 -2.85 9.63
CA THR A 20 3.84 -3.15 10.89
C THR A 20 2.94 -2.89 12.10
N LYS A 21 2.16 -1.81 12.08
CA LYS A 21 1.19 -1.51 13.15
C LYS A 21 0.09 -2.56 13.25
N ILE A 22 -0.38 -3.11 12.13
CA ILE A 22 -1.38 -4.18 12.15
C ILE A 22 -0.75 -5.50 12.65
N ALA A 23 0.48 -5.80 12.21
CA ALA A 23 1.20 -7.00 12.62
C ALA A 23 1.68 -6.98 14.08
N ALA A 24 1.84 -5.82 14.70
CA ALA A 24 2.30 -5.68 16.09
C ALA A 24 1.42 -6.42 17.12
N GLY A 25 0.17 -6.75 16.77
CA GLY A 25 -0.74 -7.54 17.59
C GLY A 25 -0.74 -9.05 17.31
N VAL A 26 0.06 -9.55 16.35
CA VAL A 26 0.01 -10.95 15.91
C VAL A 26 1.39 -11.61 15.95
N PRO A 27 1.57 -12.69 16.74
CA PRO A 27 2.81 -13.47 16.76
C PRO A 27 3.05 -14.12 15.39
N GLY A 28 4.26 -13.99 14.83
CA GLY A 28 4.59 -14.52 13.50
C GLY A 28 4.71 -13.47 12.40
N ALA A 29 5.07 -12.24 12.77
CA ALA A 29 5.37 -11.06 11.93
C ALA A 29 5.30 -11.31 10.42
N LEU A 30 4.28 -10.72 9.79
CA LEU A 30 4.04 -10.72 8.36
C LEU A 30 5.32 -10.32 7.60
N ARG A 31 6.03 -11.29 7.01
CA ARG A 31 7.21 -11.04 6.15
C ARG A 31 6.79 -10.67 4.73
N VAL A 32 5.91 -9.68 4.62
CA VAL A 32 5.49 -9.17 3.31
C VAL A 32 6.53 -8.20 2.81
N ARG A 33 7.12 -8.52 1.66
CA ARG A 33 8.00 -7.60 0.95
C ARG A 33 7.14 -6.69 0.09
N ILE A 34 7.14 -5.41 0.42
CA ILE A 34 6.38 -4.36 -0.26
C ILE A 34 7.30 -3.72 -1.30
N PRO A 35 7.02 -3.87 -2.61
CA PRO A 35 7.79 -3.20 -3.65
C PRO A 35 7.44 -1.71 -3.74
N LEU A 36 8.14 -0.99 -4.59
CA LEU A 36 7.74 0.37 -4.96
C LEU A 36 6.40 0.34 -5.72
N PRO A 37 5.55 1.37 -5.57
CA PRO A 37 4.34 1.51 -6.37
C PRO A 37 4.66 1.63 -7.85
N GLU A 38 3.94 0.87 -8.66
CA GLU A 38 3.97 0.96 -10.11
C GLU A 38 3.01 2.08 -10.55
N ARG A 39 3.53 3.00 -11.36
CA ARG A 39 2.75 4.11 -11.89
C ARG A 39 1.85 3.63 -13.03
N HIS A 40 0.64 4.15 -13.07
CA HIS A 40 -0.28 4.02 -14.21
C HIS A 40 -0.97 5.36 -14.53
N PRO A 41 -1.55 5.54 -15.72
CA PRO A 41 -2.38 6.70 -16.02
C PRO A 41 -3.50 6.86 -14.99
N PRO A 42 -3.86 8.08 -14.56
CA PRO A 42 -4.93 8.29 -13.60
C PRO A 42 -6.23 7.59 -14.01
N ASP A 43 -6.79 6.78 -13.12
CA ASP A 43 -8.07 6.13 -13.34
C ASP A 43 -9.26 7.10 -13.18
N ALA A 44 -10.49 6.61 -13.33
CA ALA A 44 -11.71 7.43 -13.16
C ALA A 44 -11.82 8.07 -11.76
N SER A 45 -11.10 7.54 -10.76
CA SER A 45 -11.01 8.09 -9.41
C SER A 45 -9.74 8.94 -9.19
N GLY A 46 -8.96 9.20 -10.24
CA GLY A 46 -7.71 9.96 -10.21
C GLY A 46 -6.58 9.24 -9.44
N ARG A 47 -6.61 7.91 -9.33
CA ARG A 47 -5.55 7.10 -8.71
C ARG A 47 -4.54 6.76 -9.80
N ASN A 48 -3.25 6.90 -9.54
CA ASN A 48 -2.20 6.77 -10.56
C ASN A 48 -1.09 5.77 -10.19
N TRP A 49 -1.37 4.88 -9.24
CA TRP A 49 -0.42 3.85 -8.85
C TRP A 49 -1.09 2.60 -8.27
N ASN A 50 -0.34 1.49 -8.28
CA ASN A 50 -0.69 0.24 -7.62
C ASN A 50 0.53 -0.44 -6.98
N ILE A 51 0.31 -1.26 -5.96
CA ILE A 51 1.34 -2.12 -5.34
C ILE A 51 0.82 -3.55 -5.32
N VAL A 52 1.62 -4.49 -5.81
CA VAL A 52 1.38 -5.91 -5.65
C VAL A 52 2.45 -6.47 -4.71
N PRO A 53 2.10 -6.90 -3.49
CA PRO A 53 3.06 -7.49 -2.56
C PRO A 53 3.76 -8.71 -3.18
N LEU A 54 5.07 -8.86 -2.93
CA LEU A 54 5.87 -9.92 -3.58
C LEU A 54 5.73 -11.30 -2.93
N ASN A 55 5.29 -11.36 -1.68
CA ASN A 55 5.09 -12.61 -0.93
C ASN A 55 3.61 -12.76 -0.59
N ASP A 56 3.12 -13.99 -0.62
CA ASP A 56 1.77 -14.30 -0.13
C ASP A 56 1.73 -14.13 1.40
N PRO A 57 0.89 -13.23 1.93
CA PRO A 57 0.77 -13.01 3.36
C PRO A 57 -0.04 -14.10 4.08
N GLY A 58 -0.59 -15.08 3.35
CA GLY A 58 -1.65 -15.98 3.80
C GLY A 58 -3.04 -15.38 3.55
N ALA A 59 -4.05 -16.24 3.36
CA ALA A 59 -5.41 -15.84 3.02
C ALA A 59 -6.03 -14.85 4.04
N ASP A 60 -5.73 -15.03 5.33
CA ASP A 60 -6.22 -14.17 6.42
C ASP A 60 -5.69 -12.73 6.33
N TRP A 61 -4.52 -12.55 5.73
CA TRP A 61 -3.82 -11.27 5.67
C TRP A 61 -3.86 -10.61 4.30
N ALA A 62 -4.09 -11.37 3.24
CA ALA A 62 -4.22 -10.84 1.89
C ALA A 62 -5.32 -9.77 1.80
N HIS A 63 -6.46 -10.02 2.46
CA HIS A 63 -7.57 -9.06 2.50
C HIS A 63 -7.20 -7.77 3.26
N HIS A 64 -6.45 -7.90 4.37
CA HIS A 64 -5.98 -6.74 5.13
C HIS A 64 -4.98 -5.90 4.32
N VAL A 65 -4.01 -6.54 3.67
CA VAL A 65 -3.02 -5.85 2.83
C VAL A 65 -3.72 -5.12 1.68
N GLN A 66 -4.63 -5.80 0.99
CA GLN A 66 -5.40 -5.20 -0.11
C GLN A 66 -6.22 -4.00 0.37
N LYS A 67 -6.88 -4.10 1.52
CA LYS A 67 -7.64 -2.99 2.09
C LYS A 67 -6.77 -1.77 2.36
N VAL A 68 -5.61 -1.94 2.98
CA VAL A 68 -4.68 -0.82 3.25
C VAL A 68 -4.18 -0.19 1.94
N ILE A 69 -3.89 -1.00 0.92
CA ILE A 69 -3.48 -0.49 -0.40
C ILE A 69 -4.62 0.34 -1.02
N GLU A 70 -5.84 -0.18 -1.04
CA GLU A 70 -6.98 0.55 -1.62
C GLU A 70 -7.25 1.87 -0.88
N ASP A 71 -7.21 1.88 0.46
CA ASP A 71 -7.34 3.09 1.27
C ASP A 71 -6.24 4.11 0.89
N MET A 72 -4.99 3.67 0.82
CA MET A 72 -3.86 4.52 0.45
C MET A 72 -3.97 5.07 -0.98
N ARG A 73 -4.54 4.32 -1.93
CA ARG A 73 -4.76 4.82 -3.30
C ARG A 73 -5.81 5.94 -3.35
N THR A 74 -6.69 6.04 -2.34
CA THR A 74 -7.60 7.19 -2.20
C THR A 74 -6.93 8.40 -1.57
N GLU A 75 -5.93 8.19 -0.72
CA GLU A 75 -5.23 9.23 0.04
C GLU A 75 -4.05 9.84 -0.74
N PHE A 76 -3.30 9.02 -1.48
CA PHE A 76 -2.02 9.39 -2.08
C PHE A 76 -2.00 9.24 -3.60
N VAL A 77 -1.29 10.14 -4.26
CA VAL A 77 -0.96 10.06 -5.68
C VAL A 77 0.54 10.25 -5.87
N LEU A 78 1.09 9.60 -6.90
CA LEU A 78 2.45 9.88 -7.34
C LEU A 78 2.52 11.27 -7.99
N PRO A 79 3.62 12.03 -7.79
CA PRO A 79 3.87 13.28 -8.53
C PRO A 79 3.95 12.98 -10.03
N ASP A 80 3.72 13.94 -10.93
CA ASP A 80 3.96 13.75 -12.38
C ASP A 80 5.37 13.30 -12.72
#